data_AF-A0A1R1JSU6-F1
#
_entry.id   AF-A0A1R1JSU6-F1
#
_cell.length_a   1.000
_cell.length_b   1.000
_cell.length_c   1.000
_cell.angle_alpha   90.00
_cell.angle_beta   90.00
_cell.angle_gamma   90.00
#
_symmetry.space_group_name_H-M   'P 1'
#
loop_
_entity.id
_entity.type
_entity.pdbx_description
1 polymer ?
#
loop_
_entity_poly.entity_id
_entity_poly.type
_entity_poly.pdbx_seq_one_letter_code
_entity_poly.pdbx_strand_id
1 'polypeptide(L)'
;MELAAKAAGITCSWDGWADAPMVLTDDGNDTRTWNPLADDSDALRLAVKLQLWLHVEEYGASARRAGGAWLGCEAHLHGGIESATRRAIVRAAAAIGKEM
;
A
#
# COMPACT_ATOMS: atom_id res chain seq x y z
N MET A 1 -2.54 -7.23 1.39
CA MET A 1 -3.01 -6.26 0.39
C MET A 1 -4.50 -5.97 0.54
N GLU A 2 -5.36 -6.97 0.73
CA GLU A 2 -6.80 -6.77 0.94
C GLU A 2 -7.16 -5.82 2.09
N LEU A 3 -6.50 -5.95 3.25
CA LEU A 3 -6.69 -5.00 4.36
C LEU A 3 -6.26 -3.57 3.98
N ALA A 4 -5.21 -3.42 3.17
CA ALA A 4 -4.79 -2.11 2.67
C ALA A 4 -5.82 -1.51 1.69
N ALA A 5 -6.41 -2.35 0.83
CA ALA A 5 -7.50 -1.96 -0.05
C ALA A 5 -8.73 -1.53 0.77
N LYS A 6 -9.11 -2.31 1.80
CA LYS A 6 -10.18 -1.98 2.74
C LYS A 6 -9.96 -0.63 3.41
N ALA A 7 -8.75 -0.37 3.92
CA ALA A 7 -8.41 0.92 4.53
C ALA A 7 -8.66 2.09 3.58
N ALA A 8 -8.30 1.90 2.31
CA ALA A 8 -8.44 2.89 1.26
C ALA A 8 -9.84 2.91 0.62
N GLY A 9 -10.80 2.12 1.12
CA GLY A 9 -12.14 1.99 0.52
C GLY A 9 -12.10 1.53 -0.93
N ILE A 10 -11.12 0.70 -1.30
CA ILE A 10 -10.97 0.12 -2.64
C ILE A 10 -11.58 -1.28 -2.59
N THR A 11 -12.51 -1.57 -3.50
CA THR A 11 -13.00 -2.93 -3.70
C THR A 11 -12.03 -3.65 -4.62
N CYS A 12 -11.52 -4.79 -4.17
CA CYS A 12 -10.63 -5.64 -4.95
C CYS A 12 -11.24 -7.03 -5.14
N SER A 13 -11.06 -7.61 -6.32
CA SER A 13 -11.53 -8.96 -6.66
C SER A 13 -10.41 -9.80 -7.25
N TRP A 14 -10.45 -11.10 -6.99
CA TRP A 14 -9.55 -12.06 -7.62
C TRP A 14 -10.24 -12.69 -8.82
N ASP A 15 -9.59 -12.71 -9.98
CA ASP A 15 -10.10 -13.36 -11.19
C ASP A 15 -9.70 -14.85 -11.27
N GLY A 16 -8.91 -15.33 -10.31
CA GLY A 16 -8.45 -16.73 -10.19
C GLY A 16 -7.25 -17.09 -11.08
N TRP A 17 -6.82 -16.19 -11.97
CA TRP A 17 -5.71 -16.39 -12.92
C TRP A 17 -4.57 -15.40 -12.72
N ALA A 18 -4.82 -14.26 -12.06
CA ALA A 18 -3.81 -13.26 -11.78
C ALA A 18 -3.05 -13.50 -10.46
N ASP A 19 -1.76 -13.14 -10.46
CA ASP A 19 -0.88 -13.17 -9.27
C ASP A 19 -1.18 -12.04 -8.27
N ALA A 20 -2.08 -11.13 -8.61
CA ALA A 20 -2.47 -9.99 -7.78
C ALA A 20 -3.95 -9.66 -8.01
N PRO A 21 -4.63 -9.10 -7.00
CA PRO A 21 -6.04 -8.77 -7.12
C PRO A 21 -6.27 -7.64 -8.12
N MET A 22 -7.45 -7.61 -8.72
CA MET A 22 -7.87 -6.56 -9.63
C MET A 22 -8.68 -5.49 -8.89
N VAL A 23 -8.54 -4.24 -9.34
CA VAL A 23 -9.32 -3.09 -8.87
C VAL A 23 -9.91 -2.36 -10.06
N LEU A 24 -11.04 -1.67 -9.84
CA LEU A 24 -11.62 -0.79 -10.84
C LEU A 24 -10.66 0.37 -11.15
N THR A 25 -10.55 0.78 -12.41
CA THR A 25 -9.82 1.97 -12.82
C THR A 25 -10.48 3.24 -12.26
N ASP A 26 -9.72 4.34 -12.18
CA ASP A 26 -10.21 5.60 -11.59
C ASP A 26 -11.40 6.19 -12.36
N ASP A 27 -11.56 5.85 -13.65
CA ASP A 27 -12.71 6.24 -14.50
C ASP A 27 -13.90 5.27 -14.40
N GLY A 28 -13.76 4.16 -13.68
CA GLY A 28 -14.82 3.18 -13.43
C GLY A 28 -15.15 2.24 -14.58
N ASN A 29 -14.45 2.32 -15.71
CA ASN A 29 -14.83 1.63 -16.94
C ASN A 29 -14.12 0.29 -17.14
N ASP A 30 -13.00 0.08 -16.47
CA ASP A 30 -12.17 -1.12 -16.63
C ASP A 30 -11.66 -1.62 -15.28
N THR A 31 -11.03 -2.79 -15.29
CA THR A 31 -10.30 -3.35 -14.16
C THR A 31 -8.84 -3.47 -14.50
N ARG A 32 -7.98 -3.25 -13.52
CA ARG A 32 -6.55 -3.47 -13.67
C ARG A 32 -5.99 -4.22 -12.48
N THR A 33 -4.87 -4.91 -12.71
CA THR A 33 -4.09 -5.50 -11.63
C THR A 33 -3.67 -4.41 -10.64
N TRP A 34 -3.83 -4.70 -9.36
CA TRP A 34 -3.47 -3.85 -8.26
C TRP A 34 -2.41 -4.53 -7.39
N ASN A 35 -1.18 -4.03 -7.48
CA ASN A 35 -0.07 -4.59 -6.75
C ASN A 35 0.81 -3.52 -6.09
N PRO A 36 0.36 -2.88 -5.00
CA PRO A 36 1.17 -1.88 -4.29
C PRO A 36 2.50 -2.38 -3.70
N LEU A 37 2.80 -3.68 -3.74
CA LEU A 37 4.14 -4.17 -3.37
C LEU A 37 5.13 -4.08 -4.54
N ALA A 38 4.63 -4.15 -5.78
CA ALA A 38 5.44 -4.11 -7.00
C ALA A 38 5.26 -2.81 -7.81
N ASP A 39 4.14 -2.13 -7.67
CA ASP A 39 3.76 -0.93 -8.41
C ASP A 39 3.81 0.32 -7.50
N ASP A 40 4.64 1.29 -7.89
CA ASP A 40 4.84 2.54 -7.16
C ASP A 40 3.60 3.43 -7.15
N SER A 41 2.83 3.42 -8.25
CA SER A 41 1.62 4.24 -8.37
C SER A 41 0.54 3.73 -7.42
N ASP A 42 0.43 2.42 -7.23
CA ASP A 42 -0.47 1.81 -6.26
C ASP A 42 -0.09 2.12 -4.82
N ALA A 43 1.19 2.02 -4.49
CA ALA A 43 1.69 2.38 -3.17
C ALA A 43 1.48 3.88 -2.90
N LEU A 44 1.85 4.75 -3.82
CA LEU A 44 1.69 6.19 -3.65
C LEU A 44 0.21 6.58 -3.50
N ARG A 45 -0.69 5.97 -4.28
CA ARG A 45 -2.14 6.21 -4.17
C ARG A 45 -2.66 5.80 -2.79
N LEU A 46 -2.18 4.70 -2.20
CA LEU A 46 -2.50 4.34 -0.81
C LEU A 46 -2.01 5.40 0.17
N ALA A 47 -0.76 5.86 0.04
CA ALA A 47 -0.19 6.87 0.93
C ALA A 47 -1.00 8.17 0.91
N VAL A 48 -1.38 8.65 -0.28
CA VAL A 48 -2.18 9.87 -0.45
C VAL A 48 -3.59 9.68 0.12
N LYS A 49 -4.29 8.60 -0.28
CA LYS A 49 -5.69 8.38 0.10
C LYS A 49 -5.87 8.18 1.61
N LEU A 50 -4.88 7.58 2.26
CA LEU A 50 -4.87 7.36 3.71
C LEU A 50 -4.19 8.49 4.49
N GLN A 51 -3.69 9.51 3.80
CA GLN A 51 -2.97 10.66 4.37
C GLN A 51 -1.81 10.20 5.26
N LEU A 52 -1.01 9.26 4.74
CA LEU A 52 0.14 8.71 5.47
C LEU A 52 1.30 9.69 5.48
N TRP A 53 1.95 9.77 6.63
CA TRP A 53 3.27 10.38 6.79
C TRP A 53 4.31 9.31 6.52
N LEU A 54 5.23 9.63 5.61
CA LEU A 54 6.32 8.75 5.21
C LEU A 54 7.64 9.30 5.75
N HIS A 55 8.45 8.41 6.30
CA HIS A 55 9.81 8.70 6.72
C HIS A 55 10.72 7.71 6.01
N VAL A 56 11.58 8.22 5.13
CA VAL A 56 12.44 7.42 4.26
C VAL A 56 13.89 7.80 4.57
N GLU A 57 14.70 6.81 4.92
CA GLU A 57 16.12 6.96 5.24
C GLU A 57 16.93 5.96 4.42
N GLU A 58 18.26 6.13 4.43
CA GLU A 58 19.20 5.22 3.77
C GLU A 58 18.97 3.75 4.15
N TYR A 59 18.58 3.50 5.41
CA TYR A 59 18.47 2.14 5.94
C TYR A 59 17.06 1.55 5.93
N GLY A 60 16.05 2.31 5.51
CA GLY A 60 14.67 1.83 5.53
C GLY A 60 13.62 2.91 5.43
N ALA A 61 12.37 2.49 5.49
CA ALA A 61 11.22 3.36 5.41
C ALA A 61 10.21 3.03 6.50
N SER A 62 9.44 4.04 6.91
CA SER A 62 8.31 3.87 7.80
C SER A 62 7.13 4.74 7.38
N ALA A 63 5.92 4.26 7.69
CA ALA A 63 4.68 4.95 7.37
C ALA A 63 3.72 4.94 8.57
N ARG A 64 2.94 6.01 8.72
CA ARG A 64 1.89 6.16 9.74
C ARG A 64 0.79 7.12 9.34
N ARG A 65 -0.33 7.11 10.06
CA ARG A 65 -1.28 8.25 10.06
C ARG A 65 -0.74 9.40 10.90
N ALA A 66 -1.18 10.62 10.58
CA ALA A 66 -0.93 11.79 11.42
C ALA A 66 -1.40 11.53 12.87
N GLY A 67 -0.51 11.77 13.84
CA GLY A 67 -0.80 11.54 15.27
C GLY A 67 -0.79 10.07 15.72
N GLY A 68 -0.59 9.11 14.81
CA GLY A 68 -0.52 7.68 15.14
C GLY A 68 0.90 7.17 15.43
N ALA A 69 0.98 5.91 15.86
CA ALA A 69 2.23 5.16 15.96
C ALA A 69 2.80 4.85 14.56
N TRP A 70 4.10 4.59 14.47
CA TRP A 70 4.73 4.10 13.24
C TRP A 70 4.34 2.64 12.99
N LEU A 71 3.67 2.37 11.85
CA LEU A 71 3.03 1.07 11.56
C LEU A 71 3.78 0.24 10.50
N GLY A 72 4.67 0.87 9.74
CA GLY A 72 5.30 0.26 8.56
C GLY A 72 6.82 0.30 8.58
N CYS A 73 7.49 -0.01 9.69
CA CYS A 73 8.96 0.02 9.73
C CYS A 73 9.57 -1.12 8.91
N GLU A 74 10.25 -0.78 7.81
CA GLU A 74 10.83 -1.71 6.86
C GLU A 74 12.30 -1.38 6.62
N ALA A 75 13.19 -2.34 6.90
CA ALA A 75 14.60 -2.21 6.51
C ALA A 75 14.76 -2.31 4.99
N HIS A 76 15.81 -1.68 4.46
CA HIS A 76 16.27 -1.76 3.06
C HIS A 76 16.81 -3.15 2.66
N LEU A 77 16.11 -4.22 3.05
CA LEU A 77 16.42 -5.59 2.65
C LEU A 77 15.67 -5.92 1.35
N HIS A 78 16.35 -6.57 0.41
CA HIS A 78 15.80 -7.09 -0.85
C HIS A 78 15.03 -6.05 -1.70
N GLY A 79 15.66 -5.59 -2.79
CA GLY A 79 15.03 -4.70 -3.77
C GLY A 79 15.13 -3.20 -3.47
N GLY A 80 16.02 -2.79 -2.55
CA GLY A 80 16.34 -1.39 -2.32
C GLY A 80 15.35 -0.61 -1.44
N ILE A 81 15.61 0.68 -1.30
CA ILE A 81 14.83 1.60 -0.47
C ILE A 81 13.42 1.81 -1.03
N GLU A 82 13.27 1.73 -2.35
CA GLU A 82 12.00 1.83 -3.07
C GLU A 82 11.06 0.69 -2.64
N SER A 83 11.57 -0.54 -2.61
CA SER A 83 10.82 -1.72 -2.17
C SER A 83 10.46 -1.62 -0.68
N ALA A 84 11.38 -1.18 0.17
CA ALA A 84 11.10 -0.94 1.58
C ALA A 84 10.01 0.12 1.79
N THR A 85 10.03 1.20 1.00
CA THR A 85 9.04 2.28 1.05
C THR A 85 7.66 1.79 0.65
N ARG A 86 7.54 1.02 -0.44
CA ARG A 86 6.26 0.39 -0.83
C ARG A 86 5.74 -0.52 0.28
N ARG A 87 6.58 -1.39 0.84
CA ARG A 87 6.19 -2.29 1.95
C ARG A 87 5.74 -1.51 3.19
N ALA A 88 6.42 -0.43 3.55
CA ALA A 88 6.08 0.43 4.67
C ALA A 88 4.66 0.99 4.52
N ILE A 89 4.36 1.52 3.33
CA ILE A 89 3.03 2.05 2.99
C ILE A 89 1.97 0.94 3.07
N VAL A 90 2.20 -0.21 2.43
CA VAL A 90 1.23 -1.31 2.41
C VAL A 90 0.96 -1.86 3.81
N ARG A 91 1.99 -1.96 4.66
CA ARG A 91 1.84 -2.42 6.04
C ARG A 91 1.07 -1.42 6.89
N ALA A 92 1.38 -0.13 6.79
CA ALA A 92 0.61 0.90 7.49
C ALA A 92 -0.86 0.92 7.04
N ALA A 93 -1.10 0.83 5.73
CA ALA A 93 -2.45 0.74 5.17
C ALA A 93 -3.19 -0.50 5.67
N ALA A 94 -2.53 -1.66 5.67
CA ALA A 94 -3.13 -2.90 6.16
C ALA A 94 -3.44 -2.86 7.67
N ALA A 95 -2.59 -2.24 8.48
CA ALA A 95 -2.83 -2.04 9.90
C ALA A 95 -4.08 -1.18 10.14
N ILE A 96 -4.23 -0.07 9.41
CA ILE A 96 -5.43 0.78 9.46
C ILE A 96 -6.68 -0.02 9.09
N GLY A 97 -6.64 -0.80 8.01
CA GLY A 97 -7.80 -1.58 7.56
C GLY A 97 -8.18 -2.72 8.51
N LYS A 98 -7.27 -3.16 9.37
CA LYS A 98 -7.53 -4.13 10.43
C LYS A 98 -8.33 -3.51 11.60
N GLU A 99 -8.17 -2.20 11.84
CA GLU A 99 -8.87 -1.47 12.91
C GLU A 99 -10.27 -0.95 12.48
N MET A 100 -10.59 -1.03 11.19
CA MET A 100 -11.90 -0.69 10.62
C MET A 100 -12.86 -1.88 10.65
#